data_AF-A0A075TUR1-F1
#
_entry.id   AF-A0A075TUR1-F1
#
_cell.length_a   1.000
_cell.length_b   1.000
_cell.length_c   1.000
_cell.angle_alpha   90.00
_cell.angle_beta   90.00
_cell.angle_gamma   90.00
#
_symmetry.space_group_name_H-M   'P 1'
#
loop_
_entity.id
_entity.type
_entity.pdbx_description
1 polymer ?
#
loop_
_entity_poly.entity_id
_entity_poly.type
_entity_poly.pdbx_seq_one_letter_code
_entity_poly.pdbx_strand_id
1 'polypeptide(L)'
;MLKIKLREYWIPLVISGIMIGLAIWLTMFLLYKQQVTVQVNQVPIRDARGYQAKKLGTLEQGEHLQILKRQDNWYEVRREDESTGWVASWLVERKLPLDEITPLSEMTIVVDAGHGGSDPGSLANNGSEEKQYTLETAQKMQSQLESRGANVVMTRSGDTDVTLEEIASLPKKAAADLFVSIHFDAVKKNQARGFTTFYYHDDGSIAFGEAINNELAKRVPEKMPNRGNDFGDYYVLRKNTVPAVLIEGGYIDSDKDFSYIKDGNYQNKLAKSVVAGIDQYNVEKNG
;
A
#
# COMPACT_ATOMS: atom_id res chain seq x y z
N MET A 1 66.92 -16.04 -21.31
CA MET A 1 66.72 -15.86 -19.85
C MET A 1 65.32 -15.36 -19.48
N LEU A 2 64.71 -14.43 -20.25
CA LEU A 2 63.39 -13.87 -19.95
C LEU A 2 62.22 -14.89 -20.01
N LYS A 3 62.24 -15.81 -20.99
CA LYS A 3 61.18 -16.84 -21.18
C LYS A 3 61.07 -17.87 -20.04
N ILE A 4 62.14 -18.12 -19.30
CA ILE A 4 62.17 -19.11 -18.21
C ILE A 4 61.51 -18.53 -16.94
N LYS A 5 61.80 -17.25 -16.64
CA LYS A 5 61.19 -16.55 -15.50
C LYS A 5 59.67 -16.41 -15.63
N LEU A 6 59.13 -16.11 -16.82
CA LEU A 6 57.67 -16.02 -17.01
C LEU A 6 56.92 -17.32 -16.67
N ARG A 7 57.56 -18.49 -16.84
CA ARG A 7 56.97 -19.80 -16.52
C ARG A 7 56.99 -20.14 -15.02
N GLU A 8 57.72 -19.39 -14.19
CA GLU A 8 57.65 -19.52 -12.73
C GLU A 8 56.59 -18.60 -12.12
N TYR A 9 56.28 -17.46 -12.77
CA TYR A 9 55.35 -16.46 -12.24
C TYR A 9 53.95 -16.48 -12.88
N TRP A 10 53.68 -17.35 -13.85
CA TRP A 10 52.36 -17.39 -14.52
C TRP A 10 51.20 -17.76 -13.57
N ILE A 11 51.39 -18.67 -12.62
CA ILE A 11 50.35 -19.00 -11.62
C ILE A 11 50.05 -17.78 -10.73
N PRO A 12 51.04 -17.13 -10.08
CA PRO A 12 50.82 -15.87 -9.37
C PRO A 12 50.18 -14.76 -10.21
N LEU A 13 50.56 -14.61 -11.48
CA LEU A 13 49.98 -13.63 -12.41
C LEU A 13 48.51 -13.93 -12.73
N VAL A 14 48.17 -15.20 -12.96
CA VAL A 14 46.79 -15.63 -13.19
C VAL A 14 45.94 -15.40 -11.94
N ILE A 15 46.44 -15.77 -10.76
CA ILE A 15 45.76 -15.52 -9.48
C ILE A 15 45.55 -14.03 -9.26
N SER A 16 46.57 -13.20 -9.50
CA SER A 16 46.48 -11.74 -9.37
C SER A 16 45.47 -11.14 -10.35
N GLY A 17 45.44 -11.61 -11.60
CA GLY A 17 44.46 -11.20 -12.59
C GLY A 17 43.02 -11.55 -12.19
N ILE A 18 42.81 -12.76 -11.66
CA ILE A 18 41.50 -13.19 -11.12
C ILE A 18 41.10 -12.32 -9.93
N MET A 19 42.01 -12.07 -8.98
CA MET A 19 41.74 -11.23 -7.81
C MET A 19 41.38 -9.79 -8.20
N ILE A 20 42.09 -9.19 -9.16
CA ILE A 20 41.77 -7.85 -9.68
C ILE A 20 40.42 -7.86 -10.40
N GLY A 21 40.16 -8.87 -11.24
CA GLY A 21 38.88 -9.01 -11.93
C GLY A 21 37.70 -9.13 -10.96
N LEU A 22 37.85 -9.95 -9.91
CA LEU A 22 36.87 -10.08 -8.84
C LEU A 22 36.69 -8.79 -8.04
N ALA A 23 37.76 -8.06 -7.74
CA ALA A 23 37.69 -6.80 -7.03
C ALA A 23 36.98 -5.71 -7.85
N ILE A 24 37.30 -5.59 -9.15
CA ILE A 24 36.61 -4.67 -10.07
C ILE A 24 35.13 -5.05 -10.19
N TRP A 25 34.84 -6.33 -10.41
CA TRP A 25 33.46 -6.82 -10.50
C TRP A 25 32.68 -6.54 -9.22
N LEU A 26 33.23 -6.85 -8.04
CA LEU A 26 32.60 -6.59 -6.75
C LEU A 26 32.36 -5.10 -6.54
N THR A 27 33.34 -4.25 -6.89
CA THR A 27 33.21 -2.79 -6.78
C THR A 27 32.11 -2.26 -7.68
N MET A 28 32.08 -2.66 -8.95
CA MET A 28 31.01 -2.28 -9.90
C MET A 28 29.65 -2.80 -9.45
N PHE A 29 29.58 -4.01 -8.90
CA PHE A 29 28.37 -4.60 -8.34
C PHE A 29 27.85 -3.79 -7.14
N LEU A 30 28.74 -3.40 -6.22
CA LEU A 30 28.38 -2.59 -5.06
C LEU A 30 27.93 -1.17 -5.46
N LEU A 31 28.62 -0.55 -6.42
CA LEU A 31 28.23 0.76 -6.96
C LEU A 31 26.87 0.70 -7.65
N TYR A 32 26.61 -0.33 -8.45
CA TYR A 32 25.32 -0.53 -9.09
C TYR A 32 24.18 -0.69 -8.07
N LYS A 33 24.43 -1.42 -6.97
CA LYS A 33 23.46 -1.59 -5.87
C LYS A 33 23.20 -0.30 -5.07
N GLN A 34 24.05 0.72 -5.22
CA GLN A 34 23.93 2.01 -4.57
C GLN A 34 23.41 3.10 -5.51
N GLN A 35 22.85 2.75 -6.67
CA GLN A 35 22.32 3.72 -7.62
C GLN A 35 20.89 3.36 -8.03
N VAL A 36 20.11 4.38 -8.38
CA VAL A 36 18.80 4.23 -9.02
C VAL A 36 18.65 5.29 -10.11
N THR A 37 18.06 4.90 -11.24
CA THR A 37 17.65 5.82 -12.30
C THR A 37 16.16 6.02 -12.18
N VAL A 38 15.72 7.27 -12.04
CA VAL A 38 14.30 7.61 -11.92
C VAL A 38 13.56 7.22 -13.19
N GLN A 39 12.44 6.51 -13.05
CA GLN A 39 11.68 5.96 -14.18
C GLN A 39 10.40 6.75 -14.51
N VAL A 40 9.95 7.63 -13.62
CA VAL A 40 8.73 8.44 -13.80
C VAL A 40 9.05 9.91 -13.53
N ASN A 41 8.35 10.81 -14.21
CA ASN A 41 8.58 12.25 -14.04
C ASN A 41 7.98 12.77 -12.74
N GLN A 42 8.49 13.92 -12.29
CA GLN A 42 7.99 14.70 -11.16
C GLN A 42 7.97 13.98 -9.80
N VAL A 43 8.85 12.99 -9.56
CA VAL A 43 8.92 12.31 -8.25
C VAL A 43 9.38 13.31 -7.18
N PRO A 44 8.62 13.54 -6.10
CA PRO A 44 9.02 14.45 -5.04
C PRO A 44 10.26 13.95 -4.31
N ILE A 45 11.18 14.87 -4.07
CA ILE A 45 12.28 14.69 -3.12
C ILE A 45 11.98 15.52 -1.88
N ARG A 46 12.10 14.92 -0.70
CA ARG A 46 11.66 15.49 0.59
C ARG A 46 12.81 15.61 1.58
N ASP A 47 12.65 16.46 2.59
CA ASP A 47 13.68 16.67 3.63
C ASP A 47 13.72 15.54 4.67
N ALA A 48 12.62 14.81 4.83
CA ALA A 48 12.49 13.62 5.66
C ALA A 48 11.65 12.55 4.93
N ARG A 49 11.60 11.35 5.52
CA ARG A 49 10.73 10.26 5.04
C ARG A 49 9.25 10.61 5.25
N GLY A 50 8.40 10.19 4.33
CA GLY A 50 6.95 10.30 4.43
C GLY A 50 6.38 11.38 3.52
N TYR A 51 5.17 11.13 2.99
CA TYR A 51 4.51 12.01 2.02
C TYR A 51 4.14 13.40 2.58
N GLN A 52 4.14 13.56 3.91
CA GLN A 52 3.88 14.84 4.58
C GLN A 52 5.13 15.68 4.84
N ALA A 53 6.33 15.10 4.66
CA ALA A 53 7.59 15.83 4.85
C ALA A 53 7.74 16.98 3.85
N LYS A 54 8.56 17.98 4.12
CA LYS A 54 8.66 19.16 3.26
C LYS A 54 9.23 18.76 1.90
N LYS A 55 8.53 19.11 0.82
CA LYS A 55 9.01 18.94 -0.55
C LYS A 55 10.18 19.90 -0.80
N LEU A 56 11.35 19.35 -1.15
CA LEU A 56 12.55 20.09 -1.53
C LEU A 56 12.58 20.38 -3.03
N GLY A 57 11.96 19.51 -3.83
CA GLY A 57 11.90 19.64 -5.29
C GLY A 57 11.24 18.43 -5.94
N THR A 58 11.51 18.24 -7.22
CA THR A 58 11.12 17.06 -8.00
C THR A 58 12.32 16.46 -8.71
N LEU A 59 12.20 15.18 -9.03
CA LEU A 59 13.10 14.43 -9.86
C LEU A 59 12.42 14.10 -11.18
N GLU A 60 13.14 14.26 -12.28
CA GLU A 60 12.68 13.93 -13.62
C GLU A 60 13.13 12.52 -14.04
N GLN A 61 12.41 11.95 -14.99
CA GLN A 61 12.75 10.65 -15.57
C GLN A 61 14.15 10.70 -16.18
N GLY A 62 14.96 9.68 -15.88
CA GLY A 62 16.34 9.57 -16.32
C GLY A 62 17.37 10.16 -15.35
N GLU A 63 16.95 10.89 -14.32
CA GLU A 63 17.89 11.34 -13.28
C GLU A 63 18.56 10.16 -12.58
N HIS A 64 19.88 10.24 -12.44
CA HIS A 64 20.68 9.25 -11.72
C HIS A 64 20.91 9.70 -10.28
N LEU A 65 20.60 8.80 -9.34
CA LEU A 65 20.68 9.06 -7.92
C LEU A 65 21.58 8.05 -7.23
N GLN A 66 22.45 8.54 -6.35
CA GLN A 66 23.17 7.67 -5.43
C GLN A 66 22.32 7.43 -4.18
N ILE A 67 22.09 6.18 -3.82
CA ILE A 67 21.38 5.76 -2.62
C ILE A 67 22.37 5.78 -1.45
N LEU A 68 22.16 6.70 -0.53
CA LEU A 68 22.92 6.84 0.72
C LEU A 68 22.38 5.90 1.80
N LYS A 69 21.05 5.77 1.90
CA LYS A 69 20.38 4.97 2.93
C LYS A 69 19.07 4.37 2.43
N ARG A 70 18.72 3.20 2.94
CA ARG A 70 17.41 2.54 2.73
C ARG A 70 16.72 2.38 4.08
N GLN A 71 15.52 2.92 4.22
CA GLN A 71 14.77 2.85 5.48
C GLN A 71 13.26 2.96 5.22
N ASP A 72 12.47 2.00 5.73
CA ASP A 72 11.01 2.05 5.76
C ASP A 72 10.35 2.36 4.40
N ASN A 73 10.85 1.74 3.31
CA ASN A 73 10.43 1.96 1.92
C ASN A 73 10.82 3.34 1.33
N TRP A 74 11.74 4.06 1.97
CA TRP A 74 12.30 5.31 1.46
C TRP A 74 13.80 5.19 1.23
N TYR A 75 14.29 5.87 0.20
CA TYR A 75 15.71 6.04 -0.05
C TYR A 75 16.13 7.46 0.30
N GLU A 76 17.17 7.57 1.10
CA GLU A 76 17.94 8.80 1.16
C GLU A 76 18.87 8.79 -0.06
N VAL A 77 18.76 9.80 -0.90
CA VAL A 77 19.47 9.90 -2.17
C VAL A 77 20.32 11.15 -2.25
N ARG A 78 21.35 11.09 -3.08
CA ARG A 78 22.20 12.22 -3.47
C ARG A 78 22.13 12.41 -4.99
N ARG A 79 21.95 13.67 -5.40
CA ARG A 79 21.95 14.11 -6.80
C ARG A 79 23.35 14.51 -7.25
N GLU A 80 23.51 14.77 -8.55
CA GLU A 80 24.79 15.20 -9.14
C GLU A 80 25.30 16.53 -8.58
N ASP A 81 24.41 17.42 -8.15
CA ASP A 81 24.74 18.70 -7.51
C ASP A 81 25.07 18.57 -6.00
N GLU A 82 25.29 17.34 -5.52
CA GLU A 82 25.50 16.95 -4.13
C GLU A 82 24.31 17.22 -3.18
N SER A 83 23.19 17.74 -3.68
CA SER A 83 21.99 17.89 -2.85
C SER A 83 21.43 16.52 -2.45
N THR A 84 20.87 16.44 -1.25
CA THR A 84 20.32 15.21 -0.68
C THR A 84 18.85 15.35 -0.31
N GLY A 85 18.17 14.22 -0.22
CA GLY A 85 16.80 14.15 0.27
C GLY A 85 16.25 12.74 0.25
N TRP A 86 15.00 12.59 0.64
CA TRP A 86 14.29 11.33 0.75
C TRP A 86 13.27 11.17 -0.38
N VAL A 87 13.22 9.98 -0.95
CA VAL A 87 12.30 9.60 -2.04
C VAL A 87 11.63 8.27 -1.75
N ALA A 88 10.36 8.12 -2.12
CA ALA A 88 9.65 6.86 -2.03
C ALA A 88 10.30 5.84 -2.97
N SER A 89 10.77 4.70 -2.44
CA SER A 89 11.57 3.74 -3.22
C SER A 89 10.81 3.18 -4.42
N TRP A 90 9.52 2.90 -4.22
CA TRP A 90 8.66 2.31 -5.25
C TRP A 90 8.34 3.27 -6.39
N LEU A 91 8.45 4.60 -6.19
CA LEU A 91 8.26 5.59 -7.26
C LEU A 91 9.50 5.69 -8.14
N VAL A 92 10.71 5.71 -7.55
CA VAL A 92 11.95 5.77 -8.33
C VAL A 92 12.29 4.43 -9.00
N GLU A 93 11.81 3.30 -8.45
CA GLU A 93 11.96 1.96 -9.03
C GLU A 93 10.76 1.54 -9.91
N ARG A 94 9.75 2.40 -10.04
CA ARG A 94 8.50 2.08 -10.75
C ARG A 94 8.77 1.79 -12.23
N LYS A 95 8.28 0.65 -12.73
CA LYS A 95 8.41 0.32 -14.17
C LYS A 95 7.22 0.75 -15.01
N LEU A 96 6.05 0.85 -14.39
CA LEU A 96 4.82 1.26 -15.06
C LEU A 96 4.75 2.78 -15.14
N PRO A 97 4.26 3.35 -16.24
CA PRO A 97 4.01 4.78 -16.30
C PRO A 97 3.04 5.19 -15.20
N LEU A 98 3.12 6.46 -14.81
CA LEU A 98 2.20 7.10 -13.90
C LEU A 98 1.96 8.52 -14.42
N ASP A 99 0.70 8.85 -14.67
CA ASP A 99 0.33 10.11 -15.34
C ASP A 99 0.59 11.32 -14.44
N GLU A 100 0.33 11.17 -13.14
CA GLU A 100 0.47 12.24 -12.15
C GLU A 100 0.98 11.68 -10.81
N ILE A 101 1.95 12.36 -10.21
CA ILE A 101 2.37 12.09 -8.84
C ILE A 101 1.51 12.91 -7.89
N THR A 102 0.77 12.21 -7.04
CA THR A 102 -0.10 12.80 -6.01
C THR A 102 0.39 12.40 -4.63
N PRO A 103 -0.11 13.02 -3.53
CA PRO A 103 0.17 12.54 -2.19
C PRO A 103 -0.10 11.05 -2.01
N LEU A 104 -1.19 10.53 -2.60
CA LEU A 104 -1.53 9.09 -2.58
C LEU A 104 -0.43 8.23 -3.22
N SER A 105 0.24 8.71 -4.27
CA SER A 105 1.32 7.98 -4.93
C SER A 105 2.54 7.76 -4.02
N GLU A 106 2.72 8.61 -3.01
CA GLU A 106 3.80 8.52 -2.02
C GLU A 106 3.39 7.82 -0.73
N MET A 107 2.18 7.24 -0.67
CA MET A 107 1.69 6.51 0.50
C MET A 107 1.94 5.01 0.40
N THR A 108 2.24 4.41 1.55
CA THR A 108 2.04 2.97 1.79
C THR A 108 0.70 2.74 2.46
N ILE A 109 -0.16 1.91 1.86
CA ILE A 109 -1.51 1.62 2.37
C ILE A 109 -1.63 0.13 2.63
N VAL A 110 -1.97 -0.23 3.87
CA VAL A 110 -2.35 -1.62 4.18
C VAL A 110 -3.82 -1.83 3.88
N VAL A 111 -4.09 -2.86 3.10
CA VAL A 111 -5.44 -3.28 2.73
C VAL A 111 -5.70 -4.65 3.33
N ASP A 112 -6.70 -4.70 4.20
CA ASP A 112 -7.14 -5.92 4.85
C ASP A 112 -8.41 -6.46 4.21
N ALA A 113 -8.31 -7.69 3.69
CA ALA A 113 -9.46 -8.45 3.23
C ALA A 113 -9.96 -9.29 4.41
N GLY A 114 -11.06 -8.88 5.06
CA GLY A 114 -11.58 -9.54 6.25
C GLY A 114 -11.77 -11.05 6.08
N HIS A 115 -11.57 -11.81 7.16
CA HIS A 115 -11.67 -13.28 7.21
C HIS A 115 -10.64 -13.99 6.31
N GLY A 116 -10.91 -15.22 5.89
CA GLY A 116 -10.06 -16.00 4.98
C GLY A 116 -9.70 -17.38 5.51
N GLY A 117 -9.39 -18.30 4.59
CA GLY A 117 -9.02 -19.67 4.91
C GLY A 117 -10.17 -20.39 5.60
N SER A 118 -9.91 -20.83 6.83
CA SER A 118 -10.87 -21.56 7.67
C SER A 118 -11.98 -20.67 8.25
N ASP A 119 -11.82 -19.35 8.25
CA ASP A 119 -12.83 -18.39 8.68
C ASP A 119 -13.66 -17.91 7.48
N PRO A 120 -14.92 -18.38 7.31
CA PRO A 120 -15.80 -17.94 6.21
C PRO A 120 -16.30 -16.50 6.38
N GLY A 121 -16.17 -15.93 7.58
CA GLY A 121 -16.94 -14.77 8.00
C GLY A 121 -18.44 -15.07 8.08
N SER A 122 -19.25 -14.03 7.91
CA SER A 122 -20.70 -14.16 7.90
C SER A 122 -21.20 -14.85 6.64
N LEU A 123 -22.37 -15.48 6.74
CA LEU A 123 -22.99 -16.19 5.61
C LEU A 123 -24.18 -15.39 5.06
N ALA A 124 -24.24 -15.29 3.74
CA ALA A 124 -25.45 -14.89 3.04
C ALA A 124 -26.57 -15.93 3.23
N ASN A 125 -27.81 -15.54 2.98
CA ASN A 125 -28.98 -16.43 3.10
C ASN A 125 -28.96 -17.65 2.16
N ASN A 126 -28.14 -17.61 1.11
CA ASN A 126 -27.90 -18.71 0.17
C ASN A 126 -26.64 -19.54 0.50
N GLY A 127 -25.94 -19.24 1.61
CA GLY A 127 -24.72 -19.92 2.04
C GLY A 127 -23.42 -19.37 1.45
N SER A 128 -23.45 -18.28 0.67
CA SER A 128 -22.21 -17.64 0.21
C SER A 128 -21.45 -17.01 1.38
N GLU A 129 -20.12 -17.11 1.34
CA GLU A 129 -19.21 -16.73 2.44
C GLU A 129 -18.68 -15.30 2.26
N GLU A 130 -18.67 -14.52 3.33
CA GLU A 130 -18.17 -13.13 3.34
C GLU A 130 -16.74 -13.01 2.84
N LYS A 131 -15.85 -13.93 3.25
CA LYS A 131 -14.42 -13.92 2.90
C LYS A 131 -14.14 -13.82 1.39
N GLN A 132 -15.06 -14.31 0.57
CA GLN A 132 -14.96 -14.24 -0.88
C GLN A 132 -15.11 -12.78 -1.34
N TYR A 133 -16.16 -12.10 -0.88
CA TYR A 133 -16.49 -10.75 -1.31
C TYR A 133 -15.56 -9.71 -0.73
N THR A 134 -15.04 -9.93 0.48
CA THR A 134 -13.99 -9.08 1.05
C THR A 134 -12.71 -9.15 0.23
N LEU A 135 -12.29 -10.36 -0.18
CA LEU A 135 -11.11 -10.54 -1.04
C LEU A 135 -11.28 -9.90 -2.41
N GLU A 136 -12.41 -10.15 -3.08
CA GLU A 136 -12.71 -9.58 -4.41
C GLU A 136 -12.71 -8.05 -4.37
N THR A 137 -13.30 -7.44 -3.33
CA THR A 137 -13.31 -5.99 -3.14
C THR A 137 -11.91 -5.46 -2.83
N ALA A 138 -11.18 -6.10 -1.94
CA ALA A 138 -9.85 -5.68 -1.54
C ALA A 138 -8.85 -5.73 -2.70
N GLN A 139 -8.91 -6.76 -3.56
CA GLN A 139 -8.09 -6.84 -4.78
C GLN A 139 -8.42 -5.74 -5.80
N LYS A 140 -9.69 -5.36 -5.92
CA LYS A 140 -10.11 -4.21 -6.74
C LYS A 140 -9.56 -2.90 -6.19
N MET A 141 -9.57 -2.74 -4.87
CA MET A 141 -8.98 -1.58 -4.19
C MET A 141 -7.47 -1.53 -4.38
N GLN A 142 -6.77 -2.66 -4.20
CA GLN A 142 -5.34 -2.79 -4.49
C GLN A 142 -5.02 -2.31 -5.91
N SER A 143 -5.72 -2.86 -6.91
CA SER A 143 -5.48 -2.52 -8.31
C SER A 143 -5.67 -1.01 -8.57
N GLN A 144 -6.69 -0.40 -7.98
CA GLN A 144 -6.96 1.03 -8.14
C GLN A 144 -5.88 1.89 -7.45
N LEU A 145 -5.44 1.52 -6.25
CA LEU A 145 -4.39 2.21 -5.51
C LEU A 145 -3.03 2.11 -6.22
N GLU A 146 -2.63 0.92 -6.65
CA GLU A 146 -1.36 0.69 -7.38
C GLU A 146 -1.32 1.39 -8.74
N SER A 147 -2.46 1.48 -9.43
CA SER A 147 -2.59 2.25 -10.67
C SER A 147 -2.33 3.74 -10.47
N ARG A 148 -2.54 4.25 -9.25
CA ARG A 148 -2.29 5.64 -8.84
C ARG A 148 -0.95 5.83 -8.12
N GLY A 149 -0.10 4.80 -8.15
CA GLY A 149 1.27 4.88 -7.66
C GLY A 149 1.47 4.52 -6.20
N ALA A 150 0.41 4.28 -5.43
CA ALA A 150 0.55 3.90 -4.02
C ALA A 150 1.26 2.54 -3.87
N ASN A 151 2.01 2.39 -2.78
CA ASN A 151 2.53 1.10 -2.36
C ASN A 151 1.47 0.37 -1.52
N VAL A 152 0.91 -0.72 -2.05
CA VAL A 152 -0.18 -1.44 -1.37
C VAL A 152 0.37 -2.71 -0.73
N VAL A 153 0.04 -2.94 0.54
CA VAL A 153 0.37 -4.16 1.25
C VAL A 153 -0.92 -4.86 1.68
N MET A 154 -1.20 -6.00 1.07
CA MET A 154 -2.37 -6.81 1.38
C MET A 154 -2.12 -7.67 2.63
N THR A 155 -3.10 -7.81 3.52
CA THR A 155 -3.04 -8.82 4.61
C THR A 155 -3.10 -10.24 4.07
N ARG A 156 -3.93 -10.45 3.04
CA ARG A 156 -3.97 -11.67 2.23
C ARG A 156 -4.32 -11.35 0.78
N SER A 157 -3.74 -12.10 -0.15
CA SER A 157 -4.00 -11.99 -1.59
C SER A 157 -4.80 -13.18 -2.15
N GLY A 158 -5.11 -14.16 -1.31
CA GLY A 158 -5.90 -15.35 -1.63
C GLY A 158 -6.79 -15.78 -0.47
N ASP A 159 -7.38 -16.96 -0.59
CA ASP A 159 -8.20 -17.58 0.47
C ASP A 159 -7.29 -18.32 1.46
N THR A 160 -6.69 -17.56 2.38
CA THR A 160 -5.72 -18.06 3.37
C THR A 160 -6.05 -17.53 4.75
N ASP A 161 -5.78 -18.32 5.78
CA ASP A 161 -5.87 -17.87 7.17
C ASP A 161 -4.87 -16.74 7.45
N VAL A 162 -5.32 -15.73 8.19
CA VAL A 162 -4.46 -14.67 8.72
C VAL A 162 -5.00 -14.26 10.10
N THR A 163 -4.12 -14.12 11.08
CA THR A 163 -4.56 -13.82 12.45
C THR A 163 -4.80 -12.33 12.68
N LEU A 164 -5.70 -11.99 13.61
CA LEU A 164 -5.95 -10.58 13.98
C LEU A 164 -4.68 -9.85 14.44
N GLU A 165 -3.72 -10.56 15.07
CA GLU A 165 -2.43 -10.01 15.49
C GLU A 165 -1.53 -9.69 14.29
N GLU A 166 -1.48 -10.58 13.29
CA GLU A 166 -0.75 -10.33 12.05
C GLU A 166 -1.33 -9.12 11.32
N ILE A 167 -2.67 -9.03 11.18
CA ILE A 167 -3.36 -7.89 10.57
C ILE A 167 -2.99 -6.59 11.30
N ALA A 168 -3.17 -6.55 12.63
CA ALA A 168 -2.96 -5.34 13.41
C ALA A 168 -1.50 -4.88 13.45
N SER A 169 -0.54 -5.81 13.35
CA SER A 169 0.89 -5.48 13.39
C SER A 169 1.47 -5.11 12.03
N LEU A 170 0.77 -5.45 10.92
CA LEU A 170 1.27 -5.26 9.57
C LEU A 170 1.50 -3.78 9.20
N PRO A 171 0.62 -2.81 9.52
CA PRO A 171 0.84 -1.40 9.21
C PRO A 171 2.16 -0.85 9.75
N LYS A 172 2.48 -1.17 11.01
CA LYS A 172 3.75 -0.77 11.62
C LYS A 172 4.95 -1.42 10.92
N LYS A 173 4.88 -2.72 10.61
CA LYS A 173 5.96 -3.46 9.92
C LYS A 173 6.19 -2.94 8.49
N ALA A 174 5.12 -2.56 7.81
CA ALA A 174 5.14 -2.04 6.45
C ALA A 174 5.47 -0.55 6.37
N ALA A 175 5.61 0.15 7.51
CA ALA A 175 5.70 1.60 7.57
C ALA A 175 4.56 2.28 6.78
N ALA A 176 3.34 1.78 6.99
CA ALA A 176 2.14 2.26 6.32
C ALA A 176 1.71 3.64 6.84
N ASP A 177 1.08 4.41 5.96
CA ASP A 177 0.46 5.68 6.27
C ASP A 177 -1.01 5.51 6.67
N LEU A 178 -1.69 4.49 6.13
CA LEU A 178 -3.10 4.19 6.35
C LEU A 178 -3.37 2.69 6.40
N PHE A 179 -4.44 2.31 7.11
CA PHE A 179 -5.00 0.97 7.13
C PHE A 179 -6.49 0.98 6.77
N VAL A 180 -6.91 0.10 5.88
CA VAL A 180 -8.33 -0.10 5.53
C VAL A 180 -8.67 -1.59 5.59
N SER A 181 -9.63 -1.95 6.42
CA SER A 181 -10.22 -3.30 6.45
C SER A 181 -11.58 -3.32 5.80
N ILE A 182 -11.85 -4.35 4.98
CA ILE A 182 -13.11 -4.54 4.24
C ILE A 182 -13.86 -5.75 4.78
N HIS A 183 -15.10 -5.53 5.20
CA HIS A 183 -16.05 -6.52 5.73
C HIS A 183 -17.47 -6.30 5.18
N PHE A 184 -18.35 -7.26 5.43
CA PHE A 184 -19.80 -7.16 5.18
C PHE A 184 -20.60 -7.68 6.38
N ASP A 185 -21.30 -6.77 7.05
CA ASP A 185 -22.01 -6.96 8.31
C ASP A 185 -23.07 -8.07 8.25
N ALA A 186 -23.46 -8.57 9.41
CA ALA A 186 -24.57 -9.49 9.59
C ALA A 186 -25.17 -9.35 10.99
N VAL A 187 -26.48 -9.59 11.10
CA VAL A 187 -27.18 -9.61 12.39
C VAL A 187 -28.09 -10.83 12.48
N LYS A 188 -29.13 -10.83 11.66
CA LYS A 188 -30.15 -11.85 11.48
C LYS A 188 -30.73 -11.62 10.09
N LYS A 189 -31.01 -12.74 9.41
CA LYS A 189 -31.63 -12.80 8.09
C LYS A 189 -32.63 -11.66 7.83
N ASN A 190 -32.27 -10.78 6.90
CA ASN A 190 -33.09 -9.67 6.39
C ASN A 190 -33.54 -8.63 7.43
N GLN A 191 -32.86 -8.48 8.57
CA GLN A 191 -33.26 -7.53 9.63
C GLN A 191 -32.54 -6.17 9.56
N ALA A 192 -31.35 -6.10 8.98
CA ALA A 192 -30.60 -4.86 8.83
C ALA A 192 -30.10 -4.65 7.39
N ARG A 193 -29.75 -3.39 7.10
CA ARG A 193 -29.29 -2.92 5.81
C ARG A 193 -28.38 -1.71 5.97
N GLY A 194 -27.53 -1.49 4.98
CA GLY A 194 -26.69 -0.31 4.84
C GLY A 194 -25.21 -0.57 5.10
N PHE A 195 -24.42 0.48 4.93
CA PHE A 195 -22.97 0.45 5.16
C PHE A 195 -22.60 1.35 6.33
N THR A 196 -21.51 0.99 7.02
CA THR A 196 -20.93 1.76 8.13
C THR A 196 -19.42 1.80 7.97
N THR A 197 -18.80 2.93 8.31
CA THR A 197 -17.34 3.00 8.47
C THR A 197 -17.02 3.09 9.94
N PHE A 198 -16.11 2.26 10.43
CA PHE A 198 -15.71 2.19 11.82
C PHE A 198 -14.29 2.68 12.03
N TYR A 199 -14.08 3.42 13.12
CA TYR A 199 -12.77 3.83 13.62
C TYR A 199 -12.61 3.42 15.09
N TYR A 200 -11.39 3.51 15.61
CA TYR A 200 -11.13 3.32 17.05
C TYR A 200 -10.42 4.52 17.70
N HIS A 201 -9.34 5.02 17.08
CA HIS A 201 -8.51 6.09 17.64
C HIS A 201 -8.88 7.47 17.08
N ASP A 202 -8.59 8.52 17.85
CA ASP A 202 -8.61 9.91 17.37
C ASP A 202 -7.19 10.37 16.98
N ASP A 203 -6.62 9.70 15.98
CA ASP A 203 -5.28 9.94 15.42
C ASP A 203 -5.33 10.40 13.94
N GLY A 204 -6.51 10.85 13.52
CA GLY A 204 -6.89 11.06 12.13
C GLY A 204 -7.82 9.97 11.59
N SER A 205 -8.02 8.85 12.29
CA SER A 205 -8.95 7.80 11.87
C SER A 205 -10.41 8.29 11.77
N ILE A 206 -10.83 9.23 12.64
CA ILE A 206 -12.19 9.82 12.58
C ILE A 206 -12.39 10.54 11.25
N ALA A 207 -11.54 11.52 10.93
CA ALA A 207 -11.61 12.28 9.69
C ALA A 207 -11.42 11.37 8.46
N PHE A 208 -10.55 10.36 8.56
CA PHE A 208 -10.36 9.39 7.49
C PHE A 208 -11.63 8.57 7.22
N GLY A 209 -12.29 8.08 8.28
CA GLY A 209 -13.55 7.37 8.19
C GLY A 209 -14.69 8.24 7.67
N GLU A 210 -14.76 9.52 8.07
CA GLU A 210 -15.73 10.48 7.55
C GLU A 210 -15.55 10.73 6.05
N ALA A 211 -14.31 10.95 5.60
CA ALA A 211 -13.99 11.14 4.19
C ALA A 211 -14.42 9.93 3.34
N ILE A 212 -14.12 8.71 3.81
CA ILE A 212 -14.56 7.47 3.14
C ILE A 212 -16.08 7.35 3.14
N ASN A 213 -16.73 7.56 4.29
CA ASN A 213 -18.18 7.41 4.42
C ASN A 213 -18.95 8.40 3.52
N ASN A 214 -18.42 9.61 3.36
CA ASN A 214 -18.95 10.63 2.44
C ASN A 214 -18.80 10.21 0.97
N GLU A 215 -17.66 9.66 0.58
CA GLU A 215 -17.43 9.21 -0.78
C GLU A 215 -18.24 7.94 -1.13
N LEU A 216 -18.48 7.08 -0.14
CA LEU A 216 -19.38 5.94 -0.23
C LEU A 216 -20.81 6.40 -0.53
N ALA A 217 -21.33 7.35 0.25
CA ALA A 217 -22.68 7.91 0.08
C ALA A 217 -22.95 8.45 -1.33
N LYS A 218 -21.90 8.93 -2.04
CA LYS A 218 -22.00 9.47 -3.40
C LYS A 218 -22.02 8.40 -4.49
N ARG A 219 -21.51 7.18 -4.22
CA ARG A 219 -21.19 6.18 -5.26
C ARG A 219 -21.92 4.86 -5.11
N VAL A 220 -22.21 4.43 -3.88
CA VAL A 220 -22.96 3.20 -3.63
C VAL A 220 -24.44 3.40 -4.02
N PRO A 221 -25.22 2.32 -4.26
CA PRO A 221 -26.62 2.44 -4.64
C PRO A 221 -27.39 3.29 -3.63
N GLU A 222 -28.19 4.25 -4.11
CA GLU A 222 -29.00 5.15 -3.27
C GLU A 222 -29.91 4.41 -2.29
N LYS A 223 -30.32 3.18 -2.63
CA LYS A 223 -31.14 2.30 -1.80
C LYS A 223 -30.36 1.55 -0.70
N MET A 224 -29.05 1.75 -0.62
CA MET A 224 -28.18 1.24 0.44
C MET A 224 -28.08 2.33 1.53
N PRO A 225 -28.68 2.14 2.72
CA PRO A 225 -28.64 3.14 3.78
C PRO A 225 -27.20 3.46 4.19
N ASN A 226 -26.87 4.74 4.35
CA ASN A 226 -25.66 5.17 5.03
C ASN A 226 -25.92 5.16 6.54
N ARG A 227 -25.16 4.37 7.29
CA ARG A 227 -25.28 4.25 8.75
C ARG A 227 -24.27 5.10 9.52
N GLY A 228 -23.37 5.78 8.81
CA GLY A 228 -22.45 6.76 9.37
C GLY A 228 -21.01 6.28 9.51
N ASN A 229 -20.22 7.16 10.12
CA ASN A 229 -18.89 6.88 10.62
C ASN A 229 -18.99 6.76 12.15
N ASP A 230 -18.64 5.61 12.71
CA ASP A 230 -18.91 5.30 14.13
C ASP A 230 -17.71 4.64 14.82
N PHE A 231 -17.69 4.68 16.15
CA PHE A 231 -16.70 3.97 16.94
C PHE A 231 -16.94 2.45 16.89
N GLY A 232 -15.88 1.67 16.68
CA GLY A 232 -15.93 0.21 16.68
C GLY A 232 -14.75 -0.42 17.42
N ASP A 233 -15.03 -1.23 18.44
CA ASP A 233 -14.02 -1.91 19.28
C ASP A 233 -13.42 -3.17 18.62
N TYR A 234 -13.01 -3.04 17.36
CA TYR A 234 -12.40 -4.13 16.58
C TYR A 234 -10.90 -4.24 16.90
N TYR A 235 -10.41 -5.47 17.10
CA TYR A 235 -9.00 -5.70 17.46
C TYR A 235 -8.02 -5.07 16.45
N VAL A 236 -8.31 -5.19 15.15
CA VAL A 236 -7.47 -4.68 14.05
C VAL A 236 -7.40 -3.15 14.00
N LEU A 237 -8.39 -2.46 14.57
CA LEU A 237 -8.39 -1.00 14.73
C LEU A 237 -7.74 -0.60 16.05
N ARG A 238 -8.16 -1.23 17.16
CA ARG A 238 -7.66 -0.95 18.52
C ARG A 238 -6.16 -1.15 18.66
N LYS A 239 -5.60 -2.17 18.00
CA LYS A 239 -4.17 -2.50 18.04
C LYS A 239 -3.37 -1.90 16.88
N ASN A 240 -4.02 -1.15 16.00
CA ASN A 240 -3.35 -0.41 14.95
C ASN A 240 -2.56 0.78 15.51
N THR A 241 -1.54 1.22 14.78
CA THR A 241 -0.69 2.37 15.15
C THR A 241 -0.66 3.46 14.10
N VAL A 242 -1.48 3.34 13.05
CA VAL A 242 -1.65 4.32 11.98
C VAL A 242 -3.15 4.60 11.84
N PRO A 243 -3.56 5.72 11.19
CA PRO A 243 -4.97 5.96 10.95
C PRO A 243 -5.63 4.78 10.23
N ALA A 244 -6.68 4.25 10.83
CA ALA A 244 -7.23 2.93 10.52
C ALA A 244 -8.75 2.96 10.50
N VAL A 245 -9.34 2.36 9.46
CA VAL A 245 -10.79 2.19 9.35
C VAL A 245 -11.15 0.75 9.01
N LEU A 246 -12.33 0.32 9.45
CA LEU A 246 -12.99 -0.91 9.02
C LEU A 246 -14.30 -0.53 8.35
N ILE A 247 -14.52 -1.01 7.13
CA ILE A 247 -15.72 -0.71 6.35
C ILE A 247 -16.60 -1.94 6.34
N GLU A 248 -17.80 -1.79 6.89
CA GLU A 248 -18.89 -2.73 6.68
C GLU A 248 -19.67 -2.30 5.44
N GLY A 249 -19.38 -2.93 4.31
CA GLY A 249 -19.85 -2.51 2.99
C GLY A 249 -21.30 -2.89 2.65
N GLY A 250 -22.14 -3.21 3.63
CA GLY A 250 -23.48 -3.78 3.42
C GLY A 250 -23.71 -5.02 4.28
N TYR A 251 -24.98 -5.39 4.50
CA TYR A 251 -25.31 -6.59 5.27
C TYR A 251 -25.37 -7.84 4.38
N ILE A 252 -24.46 -8.80 4.56
CA ILE A 252 -24.41 -10.01 3.72
C ILE A 252 -25.64 -10.92 3.93
N ASP A 253 -26.23 -10.91 5.13
CA ASP A 253 -27.44 -11.66 5.48
C ASP A 253 -28.76 -10.96 5.08
N SER A 254 -28.65 -9.86 4.33
CA SER A 254 -29.77 -9.12 3.75
C SER A 254 -29.84 -9.36 2.24
N ASP A 255 -30.90 -10.01 1.75
CA ASP A 255 -31.08 -10.35 0.33
C ASP A 255 -30.98 -9.13 -0.58
N LYS A 256 -31.38 -7.96 -0.09
CA LYS A 256 -31.30 -6.70 -0.82
C LYS A 256 -29.86 -6.21 -0.92
N ASP A 257 -29.12 -6.19 0.18
CA ASP A 257 -27.75 -5.68 0.18
C ASP A 257 -26.82 -6.69 -0.48
N PHE A 258 -27.02 -7.99 -0.23
CA PHE A 258 -26.31 -9.08 -0.87
C PHE A 258 -26.47 -9.09 -2.40
N SER A 259 -27.62 -8.63 -2.91
CA SER A 259 -27.80 -8.46 -4.36
C SER A 259 -26.80 -7.45 -4.96
N TYR A 260 -26.33 -6.49 -4.17
CA TYR A 260 -25.26 -5.57 -4.53
C TYR A 260 -23.89 -6.15 -4.19
N ILE A 261 -23.67 -6.71 -2.99
CA ILE A 261 -22.37 -7.23 -2.53
C ILE A 261 -21.78 -8.24 -3.53
N LYS A 262 -22.60 -9.11 -4.10
CA LYS A 262 -22.17 -10.12 -5.09
C LYS A 262 -21.92 -9.55 -6.50
N ASP A 263 -22.32 -8.31 -6.77
CA ASP A 263 -22.11 -7.65 -8.06
C ASP A 263 -20.71 -7.03 -8.10
N GLY A 264 -19.91 -7.45 -9.07
CA GLY A 264 -18.58 -6.93 -9.27
C GLY A 264 -18.51 -5.41 -9.48
N ASN A 265 -19.58 -4.79 -9.99
CA ASN A 265 -19.69 -3.33 -10.13
C ASN A 265 -19.84 -2.63 -8.78
N TYR A 266 -20.58 -3.22 -7.84
CA TYR A 266 -20.71 -2.67 -6.50
C TYR A 266 -19.38 -2.71 -5.77
N GLN A 267 -18.68 -3.85 -5.81
CA GLN A 267 -17.35 -4.01 -5.24
C GLN A 267 -16.35 -2.98 -5.82
N ASN A 268 -16.41 -2.74 -7.14
CA ASN A 268 -15.61 -1.70 -7.79
C ASN A 268 -15.96 -0.29 -7.30
N LYS A 269 -17.25 0.02 -7.11
CA LYS A 269 -17.72 1.31 -6.57
C LYS A 269 -17.28 1.48 -5.12
N LEU A 270 -17.36 0.42 -4.30
CA LEU A 270 -16.91 0.41 -2.91
C LEU A 270 -15.42 0.74 -2.85
N ALA A 271 -14.58 -0.03 -3.58
CA ALA A 271 -13.15 0.24 -3.72
C ALA A 271 -12.84 1.67 -4.20
N LYS A 272 -13.54 2.14 -5.24
CA LYS A 272 -13.37 3.51 -5.77
C LYS A 272 -13.74 4.59 -4.77
N SER A 273 -14.71 4.32 -3.91
CA SER A 273 -15.12 5.26 -2.85
C SER A 273 -14.04 5.38 -1.78
N VAL A 274 -13.40 4.28 -1.41
CA VAL A 274 -12.26 4.32 -0.48
C VAL A 274 -11.11 5.11 -1.07
N VAL A 275 -10.74 4.85 -2.32
CA VAL A 275 -9.65 5.57 -3.01
C VAL A 275 -9.92 7.07 -3.06
N ALA A 276 -11.15 7.47 -3.37
CA ALA A 276 -11.54 8.88 -3.36
C ALA A 276 -11.60 9.47 -1.95
N GLY A 277 -11.97 8.68 -0.94
CA GLY A 277 -11.96 9.08 0.47
C GLY A 277 -10.55 9.36 0.97
N ILE A 278 -9.56 8.58 0.53
CA ILE A 278 -8.14 8.85 0.80
C ILE A 278 -7.69 10.19 0.19
N ASP A 279 -8.11 10.49 -1.05
CA ASP A 279 -7.82 11.80 -1.65
C ASP A 279 -8.43 12.94 -0.85
N GLN A 280 -9.71 12.81 -0.48
CA GLN A 280 -10.41 13.83 0.29
C GLN A 280 -9.73 14.05 1.65
N TYR A 281 -9.39 12.98 2.37
CA TYR A 281 -8.68 13.04 3.64
C TYR A 281 -7.31 13.74 3.51
N ASN A 282 -6.59 13.48 2.41
CA ASN A 282 -5.32 14.15 2.14
C ASN A 282 -5.49 15.65 1.83
N VAL A 283 -6.56 16.05 1.14
CA VAL A 283 -6.84 17.49 0.91
C VAL A 283 -7.11 18.20 2.22
N GLU A 284 -7.93 17.62 3.10
CA GLU A 284 -8.30 18.21 4.40
C GLU A 284 -7.10 18.32 5.37
N LYS A 285 -6.12 17.43 5.28
CA LYS A 285 -4.87 17.52 6.07
C LYS A 285 -3.87 18.56 5.57
N ASN A 286 -3.94 18.95 4.29
CA ASN A 286 -2.97 19.84 3.66
C ASN A 286 -3.50 21.26 3.41
N GLY A 287 -4.79 21.52 3.67
CA GLY A 287 -5.44 22.83 3.60
C GLY A 287 -5.51 23.51 4.96
#